data_AF-A0A3B9RQY9-F1
#
_entry.id   AF-A0A3B9RQY9-F1
#
_cell.length_a   1.000
_cell.length_b   1.000
_cell.length_c   1.000
_cell.angle_alpha   90.00
_cell.angle_beta   90.00
_cell.angle_gamma   90.00
#
_symmetry.space_group_name_H-M   'P 1'
#
loop_
_entity.id
_entity.type
_entity.pdbx_description
1 polymer ?
#
loop_
_entity_poly.entity_id
_entity_poly.type
_entity_poly.pdbx_seq_one_letter_code
_entity_poly.pdbx_strand_id
1 'polypeptide(L)'
;MGKVIILFSWFERAETLAKNTRYDEVWCVFDKDDFAPHDFNNALQIAKTKNFHAVYSNQAFEYWILLHFNDHQGGALHRRRYNEMLNHELQLYGVSYDGDGCKIITSDLFNLMFGKESQTGKSRNDLAVERAEKIYERLDHFPPAKEESSTTVFMLMKHLMEFSRY
;
A
#
# COMPACT_ATOMS: atom_id res chain seq x y z
N MET A 1 9.39 20.83 -10.70
CA MET A 1 8.67 20.06 -9.68
C MET A 1 7.73 19.12 -10.42
N GLY A 2 7.98 17.81 -10.35
CA GLY A 2 7.16 16.83 -11.06
C GLY A 2 5.80 16.67 -10.38
N LYS A 3 4.70 16.63 -11.13
CA LYS A 3 3.36 16.38 -10.63
C LYS A 3 3.10 14.87 -10.63
N VAL A 4 3.02 14.28 -9.44
CA VAL A 4 2.65 12.87 -9.23
C VAL A 4 1.17 12.79 -8.84
N ILE A 5 0.43 11.84 -9.41
CA ILE A 5 -0.92 11.49 -8.96
C ILE A 5 -0.99 10.02 -8.52
N ILE A 6 -1.64 9.79 -7.39
CA ILE A 6 -1.86 8.46 -6.80
C ILE A 6 -3.35 8.17 -6.81
N LEU A 7 -3.72 6.99 -7.31
CA LEU A 7 -5.12 6.61 -7.49
C LEU A 7 -5.39 5.23 -6.92
N PHE A 8 -6.43 5.15 -6.10
CA PHE A 8 -6.88 3.93 -5.47
C PHE A 8 -7.98 3.26 -6.32
N SER A 9 -7.75 1.98 -6.63
CA SER A 9 -8.70 0.97 -7.11
C SER A 9 -9.43 1.17 -8.45
N TRP A 10 -9.21 2.23 -9.24
CA TRP A 10 -9.94 2.43 -10.51
C TRP A 10 -9.07 2.92 -11.68
N PHE A 11 -8.78 2.02 -12.61
CA PHE A 11 -7.97 2.31 -13.81
C PHE A 11 -8.63 3.33 -14.76
N GLU A 12 -9.93 3.23 -15.01
CA GLU A 12 -10.66 4.16 -15.90
C GLU A 12 -10.66 5.60 -15.35
N ARG A 13 -10.76 5.73 -14.02
CA ARG A 13 -10.66 7.02 -13.34
C ARG A 13 -9.25 7.60 -13.48
N ALA A 14 -8.23 6.75 -13.44
CA ALA A 14 -6.84 7.15 -13.68
C ALA A 14 -6.61 7.71 -15.06
N GLU A 15 -7.11 7.02 -16.09
CA GLU A 15 -7.01 7.49 -17.44
C GLU A 15 -7.75 8.83 -17.66
N THR A 16 -8.91 9.00 -17.04
CA THR A 16 -9.68 10.25 -17.10
C THR A 16 -8.92 11.42 -16.47
N LEU A 17 -8.36 11.24 -15.28
CA LEU A 17 -7.61 12.28 -14.58
C LEU A 17 -6.30 12.63 -15.28
N ALA A 18 -5.57 11.62 -15.79
CA ALA A 18 -4.35 11.82 -16.57
C ALA A 18 -4.59 12.60 -17.88
N LYS A 19 -5.77 12.44 -18.50
CA LYS A 19 -6.16 13.22 -19.69
C LYS A 19 -6.49 14.68 -19.37
N ASN A 20 -7.08 14.94 -18.20
CA ASN A 20 -7.57 16.27 -17.82
C ASN A 20 -6.51 17.15 -17.16
N THR A 21 -5.34 16.63 -16.80
CA THR A 21 -4.26 17.40 -16.17
C THR A 21 -2.91 16.79 -16.51
N ARG A 22 -1.90 17.64 -16.75
CA ARG A 22 -0.54 17.18 -17.05
C ARG A 22 0.15 16.72 -15.76
N TYR A 23 0.38 15.42 -15.64
CA TYR A 23 1.19 14.77 -14.61
C TYR A 23 2.47 14.21 -15.24
N ASP A 24 3.55 14.20 -14.47
CA ASP A 24 4.81 13.58 -14.88
C ASP A 24 4.76 12.07 -14.64
N GLU A 25 4.04 11.63 -13.59
CA GLU A 25 3.86 10.23 -13.24
C GLU A 25 2.46 9.93 -12.71
N VAL A 26 1.96 8.73 -13.05
CA VAL A 26 0.66 8.21 -12.58
C VAL A 26 0.90 6.89 -11.88
N TRP A 27 0.51 6.81 -10.62
CA TRP A 27 0.61 5.62 -9.78
C TRP A 27 -0.78 5.07 -9.45
N CYS A 28 -1.02 3.81 -9.80
CA CYS A 28 -2.24 3.08 -9.50
C CYS A 28 -1.98 2.09 -8.36
N VAL A 29 -2.77 2.19 -7.30
CA VAL A 29 -2.71 1.30 -6.13
C VAL A 29 -3.91 0.35 -6.18
N PHE A 30 -3.64 -0.95 -6.22
CA PHE A 30 -4.66 -1.99 -6.34
C PHE A 30 -4.73 -2.86 -5.09
N ASP A 31 -5.95 -3.12 -4.63
CA ASP A 31 -6.23 -4.26 -3.76
C ASP A 31 -6.42 -5.50 -4.62
N LYS A 32 -5.78 -6.62 -4.25
CA LYS A 32 -6.05 -7.90 -4.93
C LYS A 32 -7.47 -8.39 -4.62
N ASP A 33 -7.93 -8.20 -3.39
CA ASP A 33 -9.26 -8.52 -2.87
C ASP A 33 -9.91 -9.78 -3.48
N ASP A 34 -11.17 -9.68 -3.92
CA ASP A 34 -11.92 -10.71 -4.61
C ASP A 34 -11.73 -10.63 -6.14
N PHE A 35 -10.77 -9.82 -6.64
CA PHE A 35 -10.45 -9.81 -8.06
C PHE A 35 -9.97 -11.20 -8.47
N ALA A 36 -10.55 -11.70 -9.57
CA ALA A 36 -10.08 -12.93 -10.17
C ALA A 36 -8.58 -12.80 -10.48
N PRO A 37 -7.75 -13.83 -10.23
CA PRO A 37 -6.31 -13.76 -10.49
C PRO A 37 -5.96 -13.31 -11.91
N HIS A 38 -6.79 -13.67 -12.89
CA HIS A 38 -6.63 -13.22 -14.27
C HIS A 38 -6.77 -11.70 -14.40
N ASP A 39 -7.84 -11.13 -13.85
CA ASP A 39 -8.15 -9.70 -13.95
C ASP A 39 -7.10 -8.86 -13.22
N PHE A 40 -6.68 -9.30 -12.03
CA PHE A 40 -5.63 -8.63 -11.26
C PHE A 40 -4.31 -8.58 -12.04
N ASN A 41 -3.85 -9.73 -12.54
CA ASN A 41 -2.61 -9.79 -13.32
C ASN A 41 -2.73 -8.97 -14.62
N ASN A 42 -3.88 -9.00 -15.28
CA ASN A 42 -4.14 -8.23 -16.50
C ASN A 42 -4.11 -6.72 -16.23
N ALA A 43 -4.70 -6.25 -15.12
CA ALA A 43 -4.66 -4.84 -14.73
C ALA A 43 -3.22 -4.32 -14.55
N LEU A 44 -2.35 -5.13 -13.94
CA LEU A 44 -0.92 -4.80 -13.81
C LEU A 44 -0.24 -4.69 -15.18
N GLN A 45 -0.55 -5.59 -16.12
CA GLN A 45 -0.01 -5.53 -17.49
C GLN A 45 -0.52 -4.31 -18.26
N ILE A 46 -1.82 -4.00 -18.17
CA ILE A 46 -2.42 -2.84 -18.83
C ILE A 46 -1.82 -1.54 -18.30
N ALA A 47 -1.61 -1.41 -16.99
CA ALA A 47 -0.94 -0.22 -16.44
C ALA A 47 0.45 -0.02 -17.03
N LYS A 48 1.23 -1.10 -17.16
CA LYS A 48 2.56 -1.07 -17.77
C LYS A 48 2.54 -0.61 -19.22
N THR A 49 1.58 -1.07 -20.04
CA THR A 49 1.49 -0.65 -21.45
C THR A 49 1.13 0.83 -21.62
N LYS A 50 0.47 1.43 -20.62
CA LYS A 50 0.13 2.86 -20.60
C LYS A 50 1.18 3.75 -19.89
N ASN A 51 2.34 3.18 -19.55
CA ASN A 51 3.40 3.87 -18.79
C ASN A 51 2.92 4.39 -17.43
N PHE A 52 1.98 3.67 -16.79
CA PHE A 52 1.56 3.90 -15.42
C PHE A 52 2.31 2.96 -14.49
N HIS A 53 2.63 3.45 -13.29
CA HIS A 53 3.20 2.62 -12.24
C HIS A 53 2.07 1.90 -11.51
N ALA A 54 2.06 0.58 -11.51
CA ALA A 54 1.09 -0.21 -10.76
C ALA A 54 1.74 -0.83 -9.53
N VAL A 55 1.16 -0.53 -8.37
CA VAL A 55 1.50 -1.16 -7.09
C VAL A 55 0.26 -1.79 -6.49
N TYR A 56 0.43 -2.73 -5.57
CA TYR A 56 -0.67 -3.50 -5.03
C TYR A 56 -0.46 -3.90 -3.57
N SER A 57 -1.55 -4.29 -2.92
CA SER A 57 -1.54 -5.04 -1.67
C SER A 57 -2.41 -6.30 -1.80
N ASN A 58 -1.88 -7.43 -1.36
CA ASN A 58 -2.55 -8.72 -1.39
C ASN A 58 -2.84 -9.19 0.06
N GLN A 59 -4.09 -9.25 0.51
CA GLN A 59 -5.32 -9.06 -0.27
C GLN A 59 -5.83 -7.61 -0.29
N ALA A 60 -5.43 -6.75 0.66
CA ALA A 60 -6.01 -5.41 0.77
C ALA A 60 -5.02 -4.39 1.32
N PHE A 61 -5.27 -3.10 1.04
CA PHE A 61 -4.41 -1.99 1.38
C PHE A 61 -4.12 -1.88 2.88
N GLU A 62 -5.04 -2.32 3.73
CA GLU A 62 -4.86 -2.35 5.18
C GLU A 62 -3.63 -3.17 5.60
N TYR A 63 -3.18 -4.11 4.77
CA TYR A 63 -1.92 -4.81 5.00
C TYR A 63 -0.72 -3.86 5.02
N TRP A 64 -0.68 -2.87 4.12
CA TRP A 64 0.36 -1.83 4.13
C TRP A 64 0.31 -0.99 5.40
N ILE A 65 -0.89 -0.63 5.88
CA ILE A 65 -1.07 0.11 7.13
C ILE A 65 -0.56 -0.72 8.31
N LEU A 66 -0.93 -2.01 8.38
CA LEU A 66 -0.50 -2.94 9.42
C LEU A 66 1.03 -3.01 9.54
N LEU A 67 1.76 -3.02 8.41
CA LEU A 67 3.22 -3.09 8.42
C LEU A 67 3.93 -1.89 9.06
N HIS A 68 3.24 -0.76 9.29
CA HIS A 68 3.80 0.36 10.06
C HIS A 68 3.95 0.03 11.55
N PHE A 69 3.14 -0.92 12.04
CA PHE A 69 3.03 -1.24 13.46
C PHE A 69 3.48 -2.66 13.77
N ASN A 70 3.26 -3.59 12.85
CA ASN A 70 3.47 -5.01 13.07
C ASN A 70 4.49 -5.59 12.07
N ASP A 71 5.49 -6.31 12.58
CA ASP A 71 6.41 -7.09 11.75
C ASP A 71 5.79 -8.46 11.40
N HIS A 72 4.85 -8.45 10.45
CA HIS A 72 4.03 -9.63 10.12
C HIS A 72 4.82 -10.84 9.60
N GLN A 73 6.05 -10.65 9.12
CA GLN A 73 6.94 -11.69 8.57
C GLN A 73 6.38 -12.51 7.37
N GLY A 74 5.23 -12.13 6.80
CA GLY A 74 4.71 -12.66 5.53
C GLY A 74 3.91 -13.97 5.63
N GLY A 75 3.39 -14.34 6.82
CA GLY A 75 2.48 -15.48 6.94
C GLY A 75 1.15 -15.26 6.19
N ALA A 76 0.42 -16.32 5.84
CA ALA A 76 -0.89 -16.15 5.20
C ALA A 76 -1.87 -15.41 6.13
N LEU A 77 -2.49 -14.33 5.65
CA LEU A 77 -3.42 -13.52 6.43
C LEU A 77 -4.58 -13.04 5.55
N HIS A 78 -5.76 -13.55 5.86
CA HIS A 78 -6.98 -13.21 5.16
C HIS A 78 -7.45 -11.79 5.51
N ARG A 79 -7.96 -11.04 4.51
CA ARG A 79 -8.34 -9.62 4.64
C ARG A 79 -9.25 -9.27 5.82
N ARG A 80 -10.14 -10.20 6.20
CA ARG A 80 -11.07 -10.06 7.34
C ARG A 80 -10.37 -9.90 8.69
N ARG A 81 -9.07 -10.22 8.78
CA ARG A 81 -8.28 -10.09 10.01
C ARG A 81 -7.55 -8.75 10.11
N TYR A 82 -7.37 -8.01 9.00
CA TYR A 82 -6.60 -6.77 9.01
C TYR A 82 -7.21 -5.73 9.94
N ASN A 83 -8.53 -5.54 9.90
CA ASN A 83 -9.21 -4.53 10.73
C ASN A 83 -9.01 -4.79 12.23
N GLU A 84 -9.19 -6.04 12.67
CA GLU A 84 -8.97 -6.47 14.06
C GLU A 84 -7.51 -6.28 14.48
N MET A 85 -6.56 -6.81 13.71
CA MET A 85 -5.13 -6.74 14.03
C MET A 85 -4.61 -5.31 14.05
N LEU A 86 -5.02 -4.49 13.08
CA LEU A 86 -4.61 -3.09 13.02
C LEU A 86 -5.14 -2.31 14.24
N ASN A 87 -6.42 -2.47 14.60
CA ASN A 87 -6.95 -1.78 15.77
C ASN A 87 -6.36 -2.28 17.10
N HIS A 88 -5.92 -3.53 17.18
CA HIS A 88 -5.15 -4.03 18.32
C HIS A 88 -3.84 -3.25 18.49
N GLU A 89 -3.08 -3.04 17.41
CA GLU A 89 -1.84 -2.26 17.43
C GLU A 89 -2.09 -0.77 17.71
N LEU A 90 -3.17 -0.21 17.17
CA LEU A 90 -3.50 1.22 17.30
C LEU A 90 -4.02 1.60 18.69
N GLN A 91 -4.53 0.63 19.47
CA GLN A 91 -5.12 0.85 20.78
C GLN A 91 -4.18 1.62 21.74
N LEU A 92 -2.88 1.31 21.70
CA LEU A 92 -1.86 1.95 22.55
C LEU A 92 -1.69 3.45 22.27
N TYR A 93 -2.14 3.92 21.11
CA TYR A 93 -2.02 5.32 20.68
C TYR A 93 -3.35 6.08 20.79
N GLY A 94 -4.43 5.42 21.23
CA GLY A 94 -5.77 6.04 21.27
C GLY A 94 -6.33 6.38 19.88
N VAL A 95 -5.83 5.72 18.84
CA VAL A 95 -6.28 5.87 17.44
C VAL A 95 -7.06 4.61 17.05
N SER A 96 -8.01 4.75 16.13
CA SER A 96 -8.73 3.63 15.51
C SER A 96 -8.81 3.79 14.00
N TYR A 97 -9.04 2.68 13.32
CA TYR A 97 -9.26 2.62 11.88
C TYR A 97 -10.51 1.80 11.58
N ASP A 98 -11.42 2.34 10.78
CA ASP A 98 -12.64 1.64 10.37
C ASP A 98 -12.41 0.93 9.02
N GLY A 99 -11.80 -0.26 9.08
CA GLY A 99 -11.48 -1.07 7.90
C GLY A 99 -12.68 -1.78 7.25
N ASP A 100 -13.81 -1.86 7.95
CA ASP A 100 -15.04 -2.47 7.45
C ASP A 100 -16.07 -1.44 6.96
N GLY A 101 -15.93 -0.17 7.37
CA GLY A 101 -16.80 0.94 6.97
C GLY A 101 -16.09 1.98 6.12
N CYS A 102 -15.82 3.16 6.69
CA CYS A 102 -15.43 4.34 5.91
C CYS A 102 -14.00 4.28 5.34
N LYS A 103 -13.11 3.46 5.90
CA LYS A 103 -11.71 3.28 5.46
C LYS A 103 -10.89 4.57 5.36
N ILE A 104 -11.28 5.60 6.11
CA ILE A 104 -10.60 6.91 6.11
C ILE A 104 -9.33 6.83 6.94
N ILE A 105 -8.20 7.24 6.36
CA ILE A 105 -6.98 7.52 7.11
C ILE A 105 -7.15 8.91 7.73
N THR A 106 -7.45 8.97 9.03
CA THR A 106 -7.59 10.22 9.78
C THR A 106 -6.24 10.93 9.90
N SER A 107 -6.25 12.23 10.22
CA SER A 107 -5.02 12.98 10.46
C SER A 107 -4.18 12.38 11.59
N ASP A 108 -4.80 11.84 12.63
CA ASP A 108 -4.09 11.20 13.74
C ASP A 108 -3.40 9.90 13.29
N LEU A 109 -4.10 9.05 12.54
CA LEU A 109 -3.50 7.84 11.97
C LEU A 109 -2.38 8.17 10.98
N PHE A 110 -2.60 9.18 10.12
CA PHE A 110 -1.60 9.66 9.19
C PHE A 110 -0.34 10.14 9.92
N ASN A 111 -0.49 11.03 10.90
CA ASN A 111 0.63 11.55 11.69
C ASN A 111 1.37 10.42 12.43
N LEU A 112 0.63 9.42 12.91
CA LEU A 112 1.22 8.26 13.58
C LEU A 112 2.04 7.40 12.60
N MET A 113 1.53 7.10 11.40
CA MET A 113 2.23 6.36 10.35
C MET A 113 3.52 7.07 9.88
N PHE A 114 3.50 8.41 9.79
CA PHE A 114 4.66 9.22 9.41
C PHE A 114 5.55 9.60 10.61
N GLY A 115 5.17 9.20 11.81
CA GLY A 115 5.91 9.44 13.05
C GLY A 115 7.01 8.41 13.31
N LYS A 116 7.76 8.63 14.40
CA LYS A 116 8.81 7.73 14.88
C LYS A 116 8.29 6.73 15.89
N GLU A 117 8.74 5.49 15.81
CA GLU A 117 8.49 4.45 16.79
C GLU A 117 9.15 4.81 18.12
N SER A 118 8.40 4.72 19.22
CA SER A 118 8.87 5.16 20.55
C SER A 118 10.02 4.31 21.08
N GLN A 119 10.04 3.01 20.75
CA GLN A 119 11.04 2.07 21.26
C GLN A 119 12.38 2.20 20.53
N THR A 120 12.37 2.37 19.21
CA THR A 120 13.58 2.35 18.38
C THR A 120 13.98 3.73 17.86
N GLY A 121 13.08 4.71 17.89
CA GLY A 121 13.27 6.03 17.27
C GLY A 121 13.25 6.01 15.73
N LYS A 122 13.05 4.84 15.09
CA LYS A 122 12.96 4.71 13.63
C LYS A 122 11.65 5.30 13.12
N SER A 123 11.67 5.82 11.89
CA SER A 123 10.44 6.20 11.18
C SER A 123 9.57 4.96 10.95
N ARG A 124 8.25 5.07 11.21
CA ARG A 124 7.33 3.97 10.92
C ARG A 124 7.19 3.67 9.43
N ASN A 125 7.34 4.67 8.56
CA ASN A 125 7.41 4.43 7.13
C ASN A 125 8.66 3.62 6.76
N ASP A 126 9.83 3.92 7.35
CA ASP A 126 11.05 3.15 7.09
C ASP A 126 10.87 1.70 7.56
N LEU A 127 10.27 1.49 8.73
CA LEU A 127 9.92 0.16 9.23
C LEU A 127 8.97 -0.57 8.29
N ALA A 128 7.90 0.08 7.82
CA ALA A 128 6.94 -0.52 6.89
C ALA A 128 7.61 -0.91 5.56
N VAL A 129 8.48 -0.05 5.04
CA VAL A 129 9.28 -0.31 3.83
C VAL A 129 10.22 -1.50 4.05
N GLU A 130 11.01 -1.51 5.13
CA GLU A 130 11.94 -2.59 5.47
C GLU A 130 11.19 -3.94 5.58
N ARG A 131 10.04 -3.95 6.27
CA ARG A 131 9.22 -5.14 6.48
C ARG A 131 8.61 -5.65 5.16
N ALA A 132 8.01 -4.75 4.37
CA ALA A 132 7.38 -5.10 3.10
C ALA A 132 8.40 -5.63 2.09
N GLU A 133 9.55 -4.97 1.97
CA GLU A 133 10.64 -5.38 1.07
C GLU A 133 11.19 -6.75 1.45
N LYS A 134 11.47 -6.98 2.74
CA LYS A 134 11.95 -8.27 3.24
C LYS A 134 10.96 -9.41 2.97
N ILE A 135 9.66 -9.15 3.03
CA ILE A 135 8.63 -10.13 2.68
C ILE A 135 8.61 -10.34 1.18
N TYR A 136 8.63 -9.25 0.40
CA TYR A 136 8.62 -9.29 -1.06
C TYR A 136 9.79 -10.13 -1.61
N GLU A 137 11.02 -9.90 -1.16
CA GLU A 137 12.22 -10.62 -1.60
C GLU A 137 12.20 -12.15 -1.38
N ARG A 138 11.29 -12.65 -0.55
CA ARG A 138 11.13 -14.09 -0.25
C ARG A 138 10.12 -14.78 -1.16
N LEU A 139 9.41 -14.03 -1.99
CA LEU A 139 8.33 -14.53 -2.83
C LEU A 139 8.82 -14.82 -4.26
N ASP A 140 8.15 -15.75 -4.94
CA ASP A 140 8.52 -16.17 -6.31
C ASP A 140 8.05 -15.19 -7.40
N HIS A 141 7.16 -14.28 -7.03
CA HIS A 141 6.46 -13.29 -7.86
C HIS A 141 5.66 -13.86 -9.03
N PHE A 142 5.25 -15.13 -8.94
CA PHE A 142 4.60 -15.81 -10.04
C PHE A 142 3.50 -16.81 -9.63
N PRO A 143 2.20 -16.50 -9.82
CA PRO A 143 1.63 -15.17 -10.08
C PRO A 143 1.44 -14.35 -8.79
N PRO A 144 1.61 -13.01 -8.82
CA PRO A 144 1.43 -12.13 -7.66
C PRO A 144 0.10 -12.28 -6.93
N ALA A 145 -0.96 -12.64 -7.66
CA ALA A 145 -2.29 -12.87 -7.10
C ALA A 145 -2.35 -14.01 -6.05
N LYS A 146 -1.38 -14.94 -6.03
CA LYS A 146 -1.30 -16.05 -5.07
C LYS A 146 -0.47 -15.73 -3.82
N GLU A 147 0.21 -14.59 -3.80
CA GLU A 147 1.14 -14.22 -2.74
C GLU A 147 0.42 -13.39 -1.68
N GLU A 148 -0.37 -14.06 -0.84
CA GLU A 148 -1.04 -13.41 0.28
C GLU A 148 -0.03 -12.72 1.21
N SER A 149 -0.47 -11.66 1.86
CA SER A 149 0.36 -10.87 2.78
C SER A 149 1.61 -10.31 2.11
N SER A 150 1.43 -9.78 0.89
CA SER A 150 2.46 -9.07 0.15
C SER A 150 1.95 -7.70 -0.27
N THR A 151 2.86 -6.74 -0.43
CA THR A 151 2.52 -5.42 -0.96
C THR A 151 3.71 -4.83 -1.69
N THR A 152 3.47 -4.15 -2.80
CA THR A 152 4.46 -3.36 -3.54
C THR A 152 4.30 -1.87 -3.32
N VAL A 153 3.40 -1.45 -2.42
CA VAL A 153 3.22 -0.03 -2.05
C VAL A 153 4.50 0.58 -1.47
N PHE A 154 5.39 -0.22 -0.90
CA PHE A 154 6.71 0.25 -0.46
C PHE A 154 7.55 0.83 -1.60
N MET A 155 7.38 0.37 -2.84
CA MET A 155 8.09 0.93 -4.00
C MET A 155 7.61 2.36 -4.29
N LEU A 156 6.30 2.61 -4.20
CA LEU A 156 5.72 3.96 -4.26
C LEU A 156 6.25 4.81 -3.10
N MET A 157 6.29 4.27 -1.88
CA MET A 157 6.78 5.02 -0.73
C MET A 157 8.27 5.40 -0.88
N LYS A 158 9.14 4.48 -1.32
CA LYS A 158 10.54 4.76 -1.62
C LYS A 158 10.68 5.88 -2.63
N HIS A 159 9.92 5.80 -3.72
CA HIS A 159 9.89 6.84 -4.74
C HIS A 159 9.47 8.20 -4.14
N LEU A 160 8.36 8.28 -3.41
CA LEU A 160 7.92 9.54 -2.78
C LEU A 160 8.95 10.12 -1.80
N MET A 161 9.63 9.26 -1.04
CA MET A 161 10.68 9.66 -0.10
C MET A 161 11.89 10.26 -0.83
N GLU A 162 12.29 9.71 -1.97
CA GLU A 162 13.37 10.27 -2.79
C GLU A 162 13.01 11.66 -3.30
N PHE A 163 11.76 11.87 -3.74
CA PHE A 163 11.29 13.19 -4.19
C PHE A 163 11.23 14.22 -3.05
N SER A 164 10.93 13.79 -1.83
CA SER A 164 10.87 14.70 -0.66
C SER A 164 12.24 15.20 -0.19
N ARG A 165 13.33 14.63 -0.71
CA ARG A 165 14.71 15.01 -0.38
C ARG A 165 15.27 16.11 -1.30
N TYR A 166 14.52 16.51 -2.34
CA TYR A 166 14.85 17.57 -3.28
C TYR A 166 13.94 18.79 -3.10
#